data_AF-A0A3N5VVX4-F1
#
_entry.id   AF-A0A3N5VVX4-F1
#
_cell.length_a   1.000
_cell.length_b   1.000
_cell.length_c   1.000
_cell.angle_alpha   90.00
_cell.angle_beta   90.00
_cell.angle_gamma   90.00
#
_symmetry.space_group_name_H-M   'P 1'
#
loop_
_entity.id
_entity.type
_entity.pdbx_description
1 polymer ?
#
loop_
_entity_poly.entity_id
_entity_poly.type
_entity_poly.pdbx_seq_one_letter_code
_entity_poly.pdbx_strand_id
1 'polypeptide(L)'
;MTDYFVLFSQFLEALPTYLLNGLLAALYWLADSGAALISLACAAGIMVWIDAHLQSRATFRPARGGRQGQSMPVETHTAQVITGIALLFWIASQWGMGAPVPWIGAAMWVLGLLVALMVRQQETTTLWNVKSGIFIYALAVLGSRLYLAYTAQLSPEQWATLIGSTESAATVIANTRSNVTTI
;
A
#
# COMPACT_ATOMS: atom_id res chain seq x y z
N MET A 1 -44.43 -35.49 -4.54
CA MET A 1 -44.73 -34.08 -4.19
C MET A 1 -44.33 -33.76 -2.75
N THR A 2 -44.49 -34.68 -1.80
CA THR A 2 -44.16 -34.53 -0.38
C THR A 2 -42.69 -34.19 -0.12
N ASP A 3 -41.74 -34.77 -0.88
CA ASP A 3 -40.30 -34.53 -0.70
C ASP A 3 -39.86 -33.09 -0.98
N TYR A 4 -40.49 -32.43 -1.96
CA TYR A 4 -40.18 -31.03 -2.29
C TYR A 4 -40.63 -30.06 -1.19
N PHE A 5 -41.74 -30.34 -0.53
CA PHE A 5 -42.21 -29.55 0.62
C PHE A 5 -41.30 -29.70 1.83
N VAL A 6 -40.79 -30.92 2.08
CA VAL A 6 -39.83 -31.18 3.16
C VAL A 6 -38.50 -30.47 2.89
N LEU A 7 -37.96 -30.56 1.67
CA LEU A 7 -36.74 -29.85 1.28
C LEU A 7 -36.90 -28.32 1.36
N PHE A 8 -38.05 -27.79 0.94
CA PHE A 8 -38.34 -26.36 1.03
C PHE A 8 -38.45 -25.88 2.48
N SER A 9 -39.10 -26.66 3.36
CA SER A 9 -39.17 -26.38 4.80
C SER A 9 -37.79 -26.37 5.44
N GLN A 10 -36.95 -27.37 5.13
CA GLN A 10 -35.57 -27.45 5.63
C GLN A 10 -34.71 -26.28 5.12
N PHE A 11 -34.90 -25.86 3.87
CA PHE A 11 -34.23 -24.69 3.32
C PHE A 11 -34.63 -23.40 4.06
N LEU A 12 -35.93 -23.19 4.29
CA LEU A 12 -36.42 -22.03 5.05
C LEU A 12 -35.93 -22.03 6.50
N GLU A 13 -35.83 -23.19 7.13
CA GLU A 13 -35.31 -23.34 8.49
C GLU A 13 -33.79 -23.07 8.56
N ALA A 14 -33.04 -23.42 7.52
CA ALA A 14 -31.61 -23.15 7.43
C ALA A 14 -31.28 -21.72 6.97
N LEU A 15 -32.24 -21.02 6.34
CA LEU A 15 -32.06 -19.67 5.78
C LEU A 15 -31.52 -18.65 6.80
N PRO A 16 -32.04 -18.55 8.04
CA PRO A 16 -31.52 -17.61 9.04
C PRO A 16 -30.07 -17.90 9.39
N THR A 17 -29.69 -19.18 9.50
CA THR A 17 -28.33 -19.61 9.79
C THR A 17 -27.38 -19.22 8.66
N TYR A 18 -27.78 -19.42 7.40
CA TYR A 18 -26.99 -18.97 6.24
C TYR A 18 -26.85 -17.45 6.20
N LEU A 19 -27.91 -16.69 6.49
CA LEU A 19 -27.86 -15.23 6.51
C LEU A 19 -26.96 -14.71 7.64
N LEU A 20 -27.08 -15.26 8.85
CA LEU A 20 -26.24 -14.88 9.98
C LEU A 20 -24.77 -15.24 9.74
N ASN A 21 -24.48 -16.43 9.23
CA ASN A 21 -23.12 -16.84 8.89
C ASN A 21 -22.55 -16.01 7.75
N GLY A 22 -23.36 -15.69 6.73
CA GLY A 22 -22.96 -14.80 5.65
C GLY A 22 -22.67 -13.39 6.14
N LEU A 23 -23.50 -12.85 7.05
CA LEU A 23 -23.28 -11.56 7.68
C LEU A 23 -21.99 -11.56 8.52
N LEU A 24 -21.78 -12.59 9.34
CA LEU A 24 -20.56 -12.75 10.14
C LEU A 24 -19.32 -12.82 9.24
N ALA A 25 -19.35 -13.63 8.18
CA ALA A 25 -18.26 -13.73 7.23
C ALA A 25 -17.95 -12.38 6.58
N ALA A 26 -18.98 -11.62 6.18
CA ALA A 26 -18.81 -10.28 5.64
C ALA A 26 -18.21 -9.30 6.66
N LEU A 27 -18.66 -9.34 7.92
CA LEU A 27 -18.14 -8.49 8.99
C LEU A 27 -16.66 -8.80 9.31
N TYR A 28 -16.28 -10.08 9.36
CA TYR A 28 -14.88 -10.47 9.55
C TYR A 28 -14.01 -10.02 8.39
N TRP A 29 -14.47 -10.21 7.15
CA TRP A 29 -13.73 -9.77 5.97
C TRP A 29 -13.58 -8.24 5.92
N LEU A 30 -14.62 -7.51 6.32
CA LEU A 30 -14.59 -6.06 6.43
C LEU A 30 -13.60 -5.58 7.50
N ALA A 31 -13.61 -6.24 8.67
CA ALA A 31 -12.67 -5.94 9.75
C ALA A 31 -11.22 -6.20 9.33
N ASP A 32 -10.96 -7.31 8.62
CA ASP A 32 -9.63 -7.66 8.11
C ASP A 32 -9.15 -6.67 7.03
N SER A 33 -10.10 -6.12 6.26
CA SER A 33 -9.83 -5.10 5.23
C SER A 33 -9.72 -3.67 5.79
N GLY A 34 -9.83 -3.47 7.11
CA GLY A 34 -9.94 -2.14 7.73
C GLY A 34 -8.82 -1.17 7.33
N ALA A 35 -7.57 -1.62 7.35
CA ALA A 35 -6.41 -0.78 6.97
C ALA A 35 -6.42 -0.39 5.48
N ALA A 36 -6.85 -1.29 4.60
CA ALA A 36 -7.01 -1.02 3.18
C ALA A 36 -8.15 -0.02 2.92
N LEU A 37 -9.26 -0.15 3.64
CA LEU A 37 -10.40 0.77 3.56
C LEU A 37 -10.04 2.18 4.04
N ILE A 38 -9.28 2.30 5.14
CA ILE A 38 -8.76 3.60 5.61
C ILE A 38 -7.85 4.22 4.56
N SER A 39 -6.92 3.43 4.00
CA SER A 39 -6.02 3.91 2.93
C SER A 39 -6.81 4.41 1.72
N LEU A 40 -7.83 3.65 1.29
CA LEU A 40 -8.72 4.00 0.19
C LEU A 40 -9.50 5.29 0.46
N ALA A 41 -10.09 5.43 1.65
CA ALA A 41 -10.85 6.61 2.05
C ALA A 41 -9.95 7.87 2.07
N CYS A 42 -8.74 7.77 2.62
CA CYS A 42 -7.79 8.87 2.63
C CYS A 42 -7.30 9.24 1.22
N ALA A 43 -6.98 8.25 0.38
CA ALA A 43 -6.59 8.50 -1.00
C ALA A 43 -7.72 9.17 -1.80
N ALA A 44 -8.98 8.73 -1.62
CA ALA A 44 -10.14 9.37 -2.23
C ALA A 44 -10.30 10.82 -1.76
N GLY A 45 -10.12 11.10 -0.45
CA GLY A 45 -10.13 12.46 0.07
C GLY A 45 -9.04 13.35 -0.56
N ILE A 46 -7.83 12.82 -0.74
CA ILE A 46 -6.74 13.54 -1.43
C ILE A 46 -7.12 13.82 -2.89
N MET A 47 -7.67 12.85 -3.62
CA MET A 47 -8.06 13.01 -5.02
C MET A 47 -9.16 14.06 -5.24
N VAL A 48 -10.20 14.03 -4.39
CA VAL A 48 -11.41 14.85 -4.54
C VAL A 48 -11.17 16.28 -4.08
N TRP A 49 -10.48 16.49 -2.97
CA TRP A 49 -10.33 17.83 -2.40
C TRP A 49 -9.00 18.50 -2.75
N ILE A 50 -7.89 17.77 -2.63
CA ILE A 50 -6.57 18.38 -2.67
C ILE A 50 -6.01 18.37 -4.10
N ASP A 51 -5.98 17.20 -4.75
CA ASP A 51 -5.46 17.08 -6.11
C ASP A 51 -6.30 17.89 -7.11
N ALA A 52 -7.63 17.87 -6.96
CA ALA A 52 -8.52 18.69 -7.79
C ALA A 52 -8.23 20.19 -7.64
N HIS A 53 -7.97 20.66 -6.41
CA HIS A 53 -7.62 22.04 -6.15
C HIS A 53 -6.25 22.41 -6.74
N LEU A 54 -5.24 21.55 -6.55
CA LEU A 54 -3.90 21.75 -7.09
C LEU A 54 -3.92 21.84 -8.63
N GLN A 55 -4.66 20.94 -9.27
CA GLN A 55 -4.79 20.90 -10.72
C GLN A 55 -5.47 22.15 -11.27
N SER A 56 -6.52 22.64 -10.62
CA SER A 56 -7.22 23.87 -11.03
C SER A 56 -6.29 25.09 -11.06
N ARG A 57 -5.34 25.16 -10.11
CA ARG A 57 -4.34 26.23 -10.03
C ARG A 57 -3.23 26.08 -11.06
N ALA A 58 -2.81 24.85 -11.35
CA ALA A 58 -1.76 24.57 -12.35
C ALA A 58 -2.23 24.88 -13.79
N THR A 59 -3.50 24.67 -14.08
CA THR A 59 -4.10 24.96 -15.40
C THR A 59 -4.38 26.46 -15.59
N PHE A 60 -4.40 27.27 -14.52
CA PHE A 60 -4.61 28.71 -14.61
C PHE A 60 -3.39 29.41 -15.23
N ARG A 61 -3.50 29.81 -16.49
CA ARG A 61 -2.51 30.67 -17.17
C ARG A 61 -3.09 32.09 -17.36
N PRO A 62 -2.53 33.13 -16.72
CA PRO A 62 -2.97 34.50 -16.97
C PRO A 62 -2.59 34.91 -18.39
N ALA A 63 -3.58 35.30 -19.18
CA ALA A 63 -3.36 35.72 -20.57
C ALA A 63 -2.61 37.07 -20.61
N ARG A 64 -1.49 37.12 -21.33
CA ARG A 64 -0.79 38.38 -21.64
C ARG A 64 -1.50 39.04 -22.84
N GLY A 65 -2.18 40.16 -22.62
CA GLY A 65 -2.63 41.07 -23.69
C GLY A 65 -4.10 41.03 -24.09
N GLY A 66 -5.05 40.82 -23.16
CA GLY A 66 -6.48 41.06 -23.40
C GLY A 66 -7.20 40.06 -24.34
N ARG A 67 -6.46 39.22 -25.07
CA ARG A 67 -7.02 38.01 -25.67
C ARG A 67 -7.22 36.99 -24.55
N GLN A 68 -8.47 36.76 -24.15
CA GLN A 68 -8.84 35.52 -23.49
C GLN A 68 -8.34 34.39 -24.39
N GLY A 69 -7.20 33.80 -24.03
CA GLY A 69 -6.73 32.61 -24.69
C GLY A 69 -7.83 31.59 -24.51
N GLN A 70 -8.52 31.23 -25.60
CA GLN A 70 -9.38 30.05 -25.69
C GLN A 70 -8.49 28.83 -25.48
N SER A 71 -7.99 28.68 -24.27
CA SER A 71 -7.37 27.45 -23.81
C SER A 71 -8.58 26.59 -23.51
N MET A 72 -9.00 25.75 -24.46
CA MET A 72 -9.90 24.67 -24.11
C MET A 72 -9.30 23.99 -22.87
N PRO A 73 -10.04 23.84 -21.77
CA PRO A 73 -9.51 23.18 -20.59
C PRO A 73 -9.22 21.75 -21.00
N VAL A 74 -7.97 21.43 -21.27
CA VAL A 74 -7.53 20.04 -21.28
C VAL A 74 -7.62 19.63 -19.83
N GLU A 75 -8.71 18.94 -19.47
CA GLU A 75 -8.88 18.29 -18.17
C GLU A 75 -7.72 17.32 -17.96
N THR A 76 -6.66 17.83 -17.35
CA THR A 76 -5.46 17.05 -17.07
C THR A 76 -5.64 16.51 -15.67
N HIS A 77 -5.94 15.22 -15.52
CA HIS A 77 -6.14 14.60 -14.19
C HIS A 77 -4.85 14.04 -13.59
N THR A 78 -3.69 14.61 -13.94
CA THR A 78 -2.37 14.04 -13.63
C THR A 78 -2.16 13.82 -12.13
N ALA A 79 -2.51 14.80 -11.29
CA ALA A 79 -2.34 14.68 -9.83
C ALA A 79 -3.15 13.52 -9.24
N GLN A 80 -4.39 13.34 -9.71
CA GLN A 80 -5.31 12.28 -9.30
C GLN A 80 -4.85 10.91 -9.82
N VAL A 81 -4.38 10.85 -11.06
CA VAL A 81 -3.80 9.64 -11.66
C VAL A 81 -2.60 9.16 -10.85
N ILE A 82 -1.71 10.06 -10.44
CA ILE A 82 -0.55 9.70 -9.60
C ILE A 82 -1.01 9.16 -8.23
N THR A 83 -2.00 9.79 -7.60
CA THR A 83 -2.58 9.26 -6.34
C THR A 83 -3.20 7.89 -6.54
N GLY A 84 -3.85 7.67 -7.68
CA GLY A 84 -4.46 6.39 -8.05
C GLY A 84 -3.41 5.31 -8.24
N ILE A 85 -2.32 5.62 -8.93
CA ILE A 85 -1.17 4.73 -9.09
C ILE A 85 -0.58 4.39 -7.73
N ALA A 86 -0.33 5.39 -6.87
CA ALA A 86 0.22 5.16 -5.54
C ALA A 86 -0.70 4.28 -4.67
N LEU A 87 -2.03 4.50 -4.73
CA LEU A 87 -3.01 3.68 -4.04
C LEU A 87 -3.05 2.25 -4.57
N LEU A 88 -3.17 2.06 -5.90
CA LEU A 88 -3.19 0.73 -6.51
C LEU A 88 -1.92 -0.05 -6.17
N PHE A 89 -0.77 0.61 -6.26
CA PHE A 89 0.51 0.03 -5.90
C PHE A 89 0.56 -0.35 -4.41
N TRP A 90 0.07 0.52 -3.53
CA TRP A 90 -0.05 0.23 -2.10
C TRP A 90 -0.96 -0.97 -1.83
N ILE A 91 -2.16 -1.01 -2.38
CA ILE A 91 -3.12 -2.12 -2.21
C ILE A 91 -2.52 -3.45 -2.69
N ALA A 92 -1.87 -3.45 -3.85
CA ALA A 92 -1.18 -4.64 -4.36
C ALA A 92 -0.03 -5.07 -3.43
N SER A 93 0.76 -4.12 -2.93
CA SER A 93 1.91 -4.41 -2.06
C SER A 93 1.52 -4.98 -0.70
N GLN A 94 0.42 -4.50 -0.09
CA GLN A 94 -0.02 -4.95 1.23
C GLN A 94 -0.83 -6.26 1.17
N TRP A 95 -1.27 -6.69 -0.02
CA TRP A 95 -2.20 -7.81 -0.17
C TRP A 95 -1.67 -9.10 0.47
N GLY A 96 -2.37 -9.65 1.46
CA GLY A 96 -1.93 -10.84 2.19
C GLY A 96 -0.83 -10.61 3.23
N MET A 97 -0.50 -9.35 3.55
CA MET A 97 0.32 -9.02 4.73
C MET A 97 -0.57 -8.96 5.97
N GLY A 98 -0.15 -9.62 7.05
CA GLY A 98 -0.71 -9.39 8.37
C GLY A 98 -0.27 -8.07 8.99
N ALA A 99 -0.89 -7.69 10.11
CA ALA A 99 -0.43 -6.58 10.94
C ALA A 99 1.06 -6.80 11.34
N PRO A 100 1.88 -5.73 11.40
CA PRO A 100 1.51 -4.31 11.42
C PRO A 100 1.55 -3.60 10.05
N VAL A 101 1.94 -4.26 8.96
CA VAL A 101 2.28 -3.61 7.68
C VAL A 101 1.10 -2.82 7.08
N PRO A 102 -0.12 -3.38 6.93
CA PRO A 102 -1.27 -2.61 6.43
C PRO A 102 -1.57 -1.35 7.25
N TRP A 103 -1.45 -1.43 8.58
CA TRP A 103 -1.76 -0.34 9.50
C TRP A 103 -0.74 0.80 9.41
N ILE A 104 0.53 0.49 9.18
CA ILE A 104 1.56 1.52 8.96
C ILE A 104 1.23 2.32 7.70
N GLY A 105 0.92 1.65 6.58
CA GLY A 105 0.57 2.40 5.37
C GLY A 105 -0.76 3.14 5.49
N ALA A 106 -1.75 2.60 6.21
CA ALA A 106 -2.96 3.35 6.54
C ALA A 106 -2.64 4.63 7.33
N ALA A 107 -1.74 4.55 8.33
CA ALA A 107 -1.28 5.72 9.07
C ALA A 107 -0.54 6.72 8.16
N MET A 108 0.25 6.26 7.20
CA MET A 108 0.90 7.14 6.22
C MET A 108 -0.12 7.88 5.35
N TRP A 109 -1.18 7.22 4.90
CA TRP A 109 -2.28 7.85 4.16
C TRP A 109 -3.05 8.88 5.01
N VAL A 110 -3.37 8.53 6.26
CA VAL A 110 -4.04 9.43 7.20
C VAL A 110 -3.19 10.67 7.47
N LEU A 111 -1.92 10.48 7.84
CA LEU A 111 -0.99 11.58 8.09
C LEU A 111 -0.79 12.42 6.84
N GLY A 112 -0.66 11.79 5.67
CA GLY A 112 -0.55 12.48 4.39
C GLY A 112 -1.74 13.39 4.11
N LEU A 113 -2.96 12.91 4.33
CA LEU A 113 -4.18 13.71 4.22
C LEU A 113 -4.19 14.87 5.24
N LEU A 114 -3.90 14.59 6.51
CA LEU A 114 -3.89 15.61 7.57
C LEU A 114 -2.88 16.72 7.28
N VAL A 115 -1.65 16.37 6.92
CA VAL A 115 -0.59 17.35 6.60
C VAL A 115 -0.98 18.16 5.37
N ALA A 116 -1.57 17.55 4.34
CA ALA A 116 -2.03 18.27 3.16
C ALA A 116 -3.20 19.24 3.46
N LEU A 117 -4.05 18.92 4.44
CA LEU A 117 -5.10 19.84 4.92
C LEU A 117 -4.52 21.00 5.75
N MET A 118 -3.45 20.77 6.52
CA MET A 118 -2.85 21.78 7.39
C MET A 118 -1.85 22.71 6.68
N VAL A 119 -1.04 22.18 5.75
CA VAL A 119 0.08 22.90 5.14
C VAL A 119 -0.26 23.32 3.71
N ARG A 120 -0.97 24.44 3.61
CA ARG A 120 -1.46 24.97 2.32
C ARG A 120 -0.42 25.75 1.49
N GLN A 121 0.70 26.13 2.10
CA GLN A 121 1.75 26.93 1.45
C GLN A 121 2.70 26.12 0.56
N GLN A 122 2.88 24.82 0.83
CA GLN A 122 3.78 23.93 0.08
C GLN A 122 3.05 22.67 -0.43
N GLU A 123 1.75 22.79 -0.73
CA GLU A 123 0.85 21.67 -1.10
C GLU A 123 1.49 20.74 -2.15
N THR A 124 2.07 21.28 -3.22
CA THR A 124 2.71 20.49 -4.29
C THR A 124 3.85 19.61 -3.77
N THR A 125 4.80 20.21 -3.04
CA THR A 125 5.99 19.52 -2.52
C THR A 125 5.59 18.53 -1.42
N THR A 126 4.68 18.92 -0.55
CA THR A 126 4.14 18.07 0.51
C THR A 126 3.46 16.83 -0.08
N LEU A 127 2.56 16.98 -1.05
CA LEU A 127 1.87 15.85 -1.69
C LEU A 127 2.84 14.96 -2.46
N TRP A 128 3.83 15.55 -3.14
CA TRP A 128 4.88 14.79 -3.80
C TRP A 128 5.63 13.90 -2.82
N ASN A 129 6.04 14.46 -1.67
CA ASN A 129 6.75 13.73 -0.63
C ASN A 129 5.88 12.63 0.01
N VAL A 130 4.62 12.92 0.28
CA VAL A 130 3.65 11.93 0.82
C VAL A 130 3.50 10.76 -0.14
N LYS A 131 3.18 11.02 -1.42
CA LYS A 131 2.98 9.99 -2.44
C LYS A 131 4.26 9.18 -2.67
N SER A 132 5.41 9.85 -2.73
CA SER A 132 6.71 9.18 -2.88
C SER A 132 7.05 8.32 -1.67
N GLY A 133 6.82 8.80 -0.45
CA GLY A 133 7.02 8.03 0.78
C GLY A 133 6.17 6.77 0.82
N ILE A 134 4.89 6.87 0.46
CA ILE A 134 3.99 5.72 0.34
C ILE A 134 4.51 4.73 -0.71
N PHE A 135 4.97 5.22 -1.86
CA PHE A 135 5.50 4.38 -2.93
C PHE A 135 6.79 3.65 -2.51
N ILE A 136 7.71 4.35 -1.86
CA ILE A 136 8.95 3.78 -1.31
C ILE A 136 8.62 2.71 -0.27
N TYR A 137 7.68 2.99 0.63
CA TYR A 137 7.26 2.01 1.62
C TYR A 137 6.62 0.79 0.98
N ALA A 138 5.75 0.96 -0.01
CA ALA A 138 5.17 -0.13 -0.78
C ALA A 138 6.24 -0.99 -1.48
N LEU A 139 7.28 -0.36 -2.04
CA LEU A 139 8.44 -1.07 -2.61
C LEU A 139 9.20 -1.86 -1.54
N ALA A 140 9.42 -1.29 -0.35
CA ALA A 140 10.06 -1.98 0.75
C ALA A 140 9.25 -3.20 1.21
N VAL A 141 7.92 -3.07 1.27
CA VAL A 141 7.01 -4.19 1.59
C VAL A 141 7.10 -5.28 0.52
N LEU A 142 7.03 -4.92 -0.76
CA LEU A 142 7.16 -5.86 -1.86
C LEU A 142 8.52 -6.57 -1.85
N GLY A 143 9.61 -5.82 -1.63
CA GLY A 143 10.96 -6.35 -1.51
C GLY A 143 11.09 -7.31 -0.33
N SER A 144 10.51 -6.98 0.82
CA SER A 144 10.50 -7.86 2.00
C SER A 144 9.75 -9.16 1.71
N ARG A 145 8.65 -9.10 0.97
CA ARG A 145 7.89 -10.29 0.57
C ARG A 145 8.70 -11.18 -0.36
N LEU A 146 9.33 -10.60 -1.37
CA LEU A 146 10.19 -11.35 -2.29
C LEU A 146 11.34 -12.01 -1.54
N TYR A 147 11.96 -11.29 -0.61
CA TYR A 147 13.02 -11.80 0.26
C TYR A 147 12.54 -12.95 1.14
N LEU A 148 11.38 -12.83 1.80
CA LEU A 148 10.80 -13.91 2.62
C LEU A 148 10.41 -15.13 1.77
N ALA A 149 9.83 -14.92 0.59
CA ALA A 149 9.46 -15.99 -0.32
C ALA A 149 10.70 -16.75 -0.84
N TYR A 150 11.81 -16.03 -1.07
CA TYR A 150 13.08 -16.62 -1.47
C TYR A 150 13.72 -17.41 -0.32
N THR A 151 13.83 -16.79 0.86
CA THR A 151 14.48 -17.39 2.03
C THR A 151 13.71 -18.57 2.63
N ALA A 152 12.39 -18.62 2.47
CA ALA A 152 11.56 -19.74 2.91
C ALA A 152 11.89 -21.06 2.18
N GLN A 153 12.55 -21.01 1.03
CA GLN A 153 12.94 -22.18 0.24
C GLN A 153 14.36 -22.67 0.57
N LEU A 154 15.13 -21.92 1.35
CA LEU A 154 16.51 -22.25 1.67
C LEU A 154 16.57 -23.24 2.84
N SER A 155 17.39 -24.29 2.69
CA SER A 155 17.73 -25.16 3.82
C SER A 155 18.56 -24.38 4.86
N PRO A 156 18.58 -24.82 6.13
CA PRO A 156 19.40 -24.20 7.17
C PRO A 156 20.88 -24.07 6.79
N GLU A 157 21.41 -25.05 6.06
CA GLU A 157 22.80 -25.06 5.59
C GLU A 157 23.05 -24.00 4.51
N GLN A 158 22.10 -23.84 3.57
CA GLN A 158 22.15 -22.80 2.55
C GLN A 158 22.03 -21.40 3.17
N TRP A 159 21.19 -21.26 4.20
CA TRP A 159 21.08 -20.05 5.00
C TRP A 159 22.41 -19.69 5.70
N ALA A 160 23.07 -20.66 6.33
CA ALA A 160 24.36 -20.48 6.99
C ALA A 160 25.46 -20.07 6.00
N THR A 161 25.36 -20.52 4.76
CA THR A 161 26.31 -20.17 3.69
C THR A 161 26.10 -18.72 3.22
N LEU A 162 24.86 -18.23 3.24
CA LEU A 162 24.47 -16.88 2.83
C LEU A 162 24.83 -15.79 3.86
N ILE A 163 24.65 -16.06 5.15
CA ILE A 163 25.05 -15.13 6.23
C ILE A 163 26.57 -15.16 6.46
N GLY A 164 27.22 -16.28 6.09
CA GLY A 164 28.57 -16.61 6.53
C GLY A 164 28.52 -17.42 7.82
N SER A 165 29.19 -18.57 7.82
CA SER A 165 29.29 -19.45 8.98
C SER A 165 30.39 -18.98 9.92
N THR A 166 30.36 -19.46 11.17
CA THR A 166 31.49 -19.32 12.10
C THR A 166 32.79 -19.87 11.50
N GLU A 167 32.69 -20.86 10.61
CA GLU A 167 33.80 -21.47 9.88
C GLU A 167 34.39 -20.53 8.81
N SER A 168 33.55 -19.77 8.09
CA SER A 168 34.05 -18.74 7.16
C SER A 168 34.71 -17.59 7.92
N ALA A 169 34.14 -17.17 9.06
CA ALA A 169 34.75 -16.18 9.94
C ALA A 169 36.09 -16.66 10.53
N ALA A 170 36.16 -17.91 10.97
CA ALA A 170 37.41 -18.51 11.47
C ALA A 170 38.49 -18.56 10.38
N THR A 171 38.10 -18.87 9.14
CA THR A 171 39.02 -18.91 7.99
C THR A 171 39.59 -17.52 7.66
N VAL A 172 38.74 -16.48 7.67
CA VAL A 172 39.19 -15.09 7.47
C VAL A 172 40.12 -14.64 8.61
N ILE A 173 39.81 -14.98 9.86
CA ILE A 173 40.66 -14.67 11.02
C ILE A 173 42.00 -15.39 10.92
N ALA A 174 42.01 -16.67 10.56
CA ALA A 174 43.23 -17.46 10.40
C ALA A 174 44.13 -16.88 9.29
N ASN A 175 43.55 -16.54 8.13
CA ASN A 175 44.28 -15.89 7.04
C ASN A 175 44.83 -14.52 7.44
N THR A 176 44.05 -13.73 8.18
CA THR A 176 44.49 -12.41 8.66
C THR A 176 45.62 -12.53 9.68
N ARG A 177 45.52 -13.48 10.63
CA ARG A 177 46.60 -13.74 11.59
C ARG A 177 47.87 -14.22 10.91
N SER A 178 47.76 -15.15 9.97
CA SER A 178 48.89 -15.66 9.18
C SER A 178 49.61 -14.54 8.45
N ASN A 179 48.87 -13.64 7.79
CA ASN A 179 49.46 -12.49 7.10
C ASN A 179 50.15 -11.50 8.03
N VAL A 180 49.61 -11.28 9.24
CA VAL A 180 50.22 -10.39 10.25
C VAL A 180 51.49 -10.99 10.86
N THR A 181 51.56 -12.30 11.05
CA THR A 181 52.74 -12.98 11.63
C THR A 181 53.85 -13.28 10.61
N THR A 182 53.61 -13.01 9.32
CA THR A 182 54.59 -13.23 8.24
C THR A 182 55.32 -11.94 7.85
N ILE A 183 54.96 -10.80 8.44
CA ILE A 183 55.68 -9.51 8.35
C ILE A 183 56.57 -9.39 9.59
#